data_AF-A0A943JWZ3-F1
#
_entry.id   AF-A0A943JWZ3-F1
#
_cell.length_a   1.000
_cell.length_b   1.000
_cell.length_c   1.000
_cell.angle_alpha   90.00
_cell.angle_beta   90.00
_cell.angle_gamma   90.00
#
_symmetry.space_group_name_H-M   'P 1'
#
loop_
_entity.id
_entity.type
_entity.pdbx_description
1 polymer ?
#
loop_
_entity_poly.entity_id
_entity_poly.type
_entity_poly.pdbx_seq_one_letter_code
_entity_poly.pdbx_strand_id
1 'polypeptide(L)'
;MITLGIIGIVAAMTLPALIQNYRNQVVETRLKKFYTIFNQALQMAEAEYGDKKDWYIDALGVDLDEEGNPIYETSDIDKWFSKYLSQFIVLKKKIDTSGRVLYYLSDGTAFQAGSVGNPSLRDLYFYPGNPDKCQGENFDKLRGVCVFNFEYYPVSKNLLWKYHYNKGIEPAKYNWGGSLDDLFNDAERGCANNHSGVYCTALIQYNGWKIPKDYPRKVRY
;
A
#
# COMPACT_ATOMS: atom_id res chain seq x y z
N MET A 1 42.15 -26.13 14.06
CA MET A 1 40.87 -26.48 13.38
C MET A 1 39.71 -25.82 14.14
N ILE A 2 39.62 -24.49 14.07
CA ILE A 2 38.62 -23.67 14.80
C ILE A 2 38.16 -22.50 13.91
N THR A 3 39.03 -22.03 13.00
CA THR A 3 38.77 -20.93 12.05
C THR A 3 37.68 -21.23 11.02
N LEU A 4 37.64 -22.42 10.42
CA LEU A 4 36.57 -22.79 9.47
C LEU A 4 35.20 -22.93 10.15
N GLY A 5 35.15 -23.40 11.39
CA GLY A 5 33.91 -23.49 12.18
C GLY A 5 33.36 -22.12 12.55
N ILE A 6 34.23 -21.20 13.03
CA ILE A 6 33.83 -19.83 13.37
C ILE A 6 33.44 -19.04 12.11
N ILE A 7 34.20 -19.12 11.02
CA ILE A 7 33.86 -18.44 9.76
C ILE A 7 32.56 -19.00 9.16
N GLY A 8 32.32 -20.32 9.23
CA GLY A 8 31.08 -20.93 8.77
C GLY A 8 29.85 -20.45 9.56
N ILE A 9 29.97 -20.34 10.89
CA ILE A 9 28.90 -19.81 11.75
C ILE A 9 28.65 -18.32 11.46
N VAL A 10 29.71 -17.51 11.35
CA VAL A 10 29.59 -16.07 11.08
C VAL A 10 29.02 -15.80 9.68
N ALA A 11 29.49 -16.50 8.65
CA ALA A 11 28.97 -16.37 7.29
C ALA A 11 27.47 -16.71 7.21
N ALA A 12 27.04 -17.77 7.90
CA ALA A 12 25.64 -18.19 7.98
C ALA A 12 24.73 -17.15 8.66
N MET A 13 25.25 -16.36 9.61
CA MET A 13 24.49 -15.25 10.22
C MET A 13 24.48 -13.98 9.36
N THR A 14 25.53 -13.74 8.57
CA THR A 14 25.64 -12.52 7.74
C THR A 14 24.78 -12.56 6.48
N LEU A 15 24.62 -13.71 5.82
CA LEU A 15 23.84 -13.81 4.57
C LEU A 15 22.35 -13.49 4.76
N PRO A 16 21.64 -14.04 5.76
CA PRO A 16 20.24 -13.69 6.00
C PRO A 16 20.05 -12.21 6.34
N ALA A 17 20.95 -11.63 7.13
CA ALA A 17 20.91 -10.21 7.48
C ALA A 17 21.15 -9.32 6.26
N LEU A 18 22.12 -9.65 5.41
CA LEU A 18 22.38 -8.94 4.16
C LEU A 18 21.19 -9.01 3.20
N ILE A 19 20.59 -10.20 3.03
CA ILE A 19 19.39 -10.39 2.20
C ILE A 19 18.23 -9.55 2.74
N GLN A 20 18.04 -9.51 4.07
CA GLN A 20 16.98 -8.69 4.67
C GLN A 20 17.23 -7.19 4.46
N ASN A 21 18.47 -6.72 4.62
CA ASN A 21 18.83 -5.33 4.37
C ASN A 21 18.59 -4.93 2.91
N TYR A 22 18.96 -5.80 1.96
CA TYR A 22 18.68 -5.59 0.55
C TYR A 22 17.16 -5.52 0.29
N ARG A 23 16.37 -6.44 0.89
CA ARG A 23 14.91 -6.40 0.76
C ARG A 23 14.31 -5.11 1.29
N ASN A 24 14.79 -4.64 2.45
CA ASN A 24 14.35 -3.38 3.02
C ASN A 24 14.62 -2.23 2.05
N GLN A 25 15.84 -2.12 1.50
CA GLN A 25 16.20 -1.08 0.54
C GLN A 25 15.33 -1.09 -0.73
N VAL A 26 15.01 -2.27 -1.26
CA VAL A 26 14.13 -2.40 -2.42
C VAL A 26 12.72 -1.90 -2.10
N VAL A 27 12.16 -2.31 -0.95
CA VAL A 27 10.81 -1.91 -0.52
C VAL A 27 10.73 -0.42 -0.23
N GLU A 28 11.70 0.14 0.50
CA GLU A 28 11.82 1.59 0.76
C GLU A 28 11.80 2.40 -0.54
N THR A 29 12.62 1.98 -1.51
CA THR A 29 12.74 2.65 -2.80
C THR A 29 11.43 2.59 -3.58
N ARG A 30 10.80 1.41 -3.62
CA ARG A 30 9.54 1.20 -4.34
C ARG A 30 8.37 1.94 -3.70
N LEU A 31 8.30 1.99 -2.36
CA LEU A 31 7.30 2.77 -1.63
C LEU A 31 7.41 4.26 -1.92
N LYS A 32 8.62 4.83 -1.79
CA LYS A 32 8.86 6.25 -2.06
C LYS A 32 8.54 6.59 -3.52
N LYS A 33 8.94 5.73 -4.46
CA LYS A 33 8.66 5.88 -5.89
C LYS A 33 7.16 5.87 -6.16
N PHE A 34 6.43 4.89 -5.64
CA PHE A 34 4.98 4.78 -5.80
C PHE A 34 4.27 6.04 -5.27
N TYR A 35 4.57 6.43 -4.02
CA TYR A 35 4.02 7.67 -3.43
C TYR A 35 4.28 8.90 -4.31
N THR A 36 5.50 9.03 -4.84
CA THR A 36 5.90 10.19 -5.64
C THR A 36 5.16 10.21 -6.98
N ILE A 37 5.21 9.11 -7.74
CA ILE A 37 4.62 9.03 -9.09
C ILE A 37 3.10 9.17 -9.01
N PHE A 38 2.45 8.55 -8.02
CA PHE A 38 1.00 8.63 -7.87
C PHE A 38 0.56 10.06 -7.52
N ASN A 39 1.27 10.75 -6.63
CA ASN A 39 0.94 12.14 -6.33
C ASN A 39 1.23 13.08 -7.50
N GLN A 40 2.28 12.84 -8.29
CA GLN A 40 2.52 13.57 -9.54
C GLN A 40 1.38 13.35 -10.56
N ALA A 41 0.88 12.12 -10.66
CA ALA A 41 -0.29 11.79 -11.48
C ALA A 41 -1.50 12.66 -11.10
N LEU A 42 -1.80 12.71 -9.80
CA LEU A 42 -2.94 13.44 -9.26
C LEU A 42 -2.78 14.95 -9.49
N GLN A 43 -1.55 15.47 -9.40
CA GLN A 43 -1.28 16.88 -9.70
C GLN A 43 -1.50 17.21 -11.18
N MET A 44 -1.11 16.32 -12.09
CA MET A 44 -1.38 16.51 -13.53
C MET A 44 -2.87 16.42 -13.83
N ALA A 45 -3.57 15.47 -13.23
CA ALA A 45 -5.02 15.37 -13.33
C ALA A 45 -5.71 16.62 -12.78
N GLU A 46 -5.25 17.16 -11.65
CA GLU A 46 -5.78 18.40 -11.07
C GLU A 46 -5.54 19.61 -11.98
N ALA A 47 -4.39 19.66 -12.67
CA ALA A 47 -4.11 20.72 -13.64
C ALA A 47 -5.03 20.68 -14.87
N GLU A 48 -5.49 19.49 -15.28
CA GLU A 48 -6.34 19.30 -16.46
C GLU A 48 -7.85 19.35 -16.13
N TYR A 49 -8.26 18.77 -15.01
CA TYR A 49 -9.67 18.55 -14.65
C TYR A 49 -10.16 19.43 -13.51
N GLY A 50 -9.31 20.28 -12.92
CA GLY A 50 -9.65 21.14 -11.79
C GLY A 50 -9.48 20.46 -10.44
N ASP A 51 -10.07 21.03 -9.38
CA ASP A 51 -9.85 20.60 -8.00
C ASP A 51 -10.21 19.11 -7.82
N LYS A 52 -9.28 18.37 -7.21
CA LYS A 52 -9.44 16.92 -7.00
C LYS A 52 -10.67 16.49 -6.21
N LYS A 53 -11.25 17.41 -5.44
CA LYS A 53 -12.50 17.17 -4.72
C LYS A 53 -13.70 17.03 -5.65
N ASP A 54 -13.68 17.67 -6.80
CA ASP A 54 -14.81 17.69 -7.74
C ASP A 54 -14.93 16.39 -8.53
N TRP A 55 -13.81 15.69 -8.73
CA TRP A 55 -13.76 14.42 -9.45
C TRP A 55 -13.40 13.22 -8.57
N TYR A 56 -13.27 13.39 -7.26
CA TYR A 56 -13.17 12.26 -6.33
C TYR A 56 -14.48 11.47 -6.30
N ILE A 57 -14.38 10.14 -6.29
CA ILE A 57 -15.53 9.24 -6.11
C ILE A 57 -15.26 8.30 -4.94
N ASP A 58 -16.27 8.05 -4.11
CA ASP A 58 -16.28 6.94 -3.16
C ASP A 58 -17.15 5.82 -3.73
N ALA A 59 -16.74 5.33 -4.92
CA ALA A 59 -17.45 4.27 -5.62
C ALA A 59 -17.19 2.92 -4.97
N LEU A 60 -18.19 2.03 -5.07
CA LEU A 60 -18.05 0.62 -4.73
C LEU A 60 -17.34 -0.13 -5.86
N GLY A 61 -17.18 -1.45 -5.67
CA GLY A 61 -16.52 -2.34 -6.62
C GLY A 61 -17.36 -2.59 -7.85
N VAL A 62 -17.07 -3.70 -8.52
CA VAL A 62 -17.85 -4.10 -9.69
C VAL A 62 -19.16 -4.77 -9.31
N ASP A 63 -20.14 -4.63 -10.19
CA ASP A 63 -21.38 -5.42 -10.17
C ASP A 63 -21.08 -6.90 -10.43
N LEU A 64 -21.98 -7.77 -9.96
CA LEU A 64 -21.94 -9.21 -10.22
C LEU A 64 -23.01 -9.60 -11.24
N ASP A 65 -22.72 -10.57 -12.10
CA ASP A 65 -23.70 -11.19 -13.00
C ASP A 65 -24.65 -12.14 -12.25
N GLU A 66 -25.61 -12.74 -12.97
CA GLU A 66 -26.61 -13.64 -12.39
C GLU A 66 -25.98 -14.90 -11.75
N GLU A 67 -24.77 -15.26 -12.17
CA GLU A 67 -23.97 -16.37 -11.66
C GLU A 67 -23.00 -15.97 -10.53
N GLY A 68 -22.95 -14.68 -10.17
CA GLY A 68 -22.11 -14.15 -9.11
C GLY A 68 -20.66 -13.85 -9.54
N ASN A 69 -20.35 -13.79 -10.84
CA ASN A 69 -19.05 -13.38 -11.36
C ASN A 69 -18.97 -11.85 -11.51
N PRO A 70 -17.79 -11.25 -11.32
CA PRO A 70 -17.60 -9.80 -11.47
C PRO A 70 -17.72 -9.32 -12.93
N ILE A 71 -18.50 -8.26 -13.15
CA ILE A 71 -18.67 -7.57 -14.44
C ILE A 71 -17.64 -6.44 -14.56
N TYR A 72 -16.59 -6.62 -15.34
CA TYR A 72 -15.43 -5.72 -15.37
C TYR A 72 -15.76 -4.27 -15.74
N GLU A 73 -16.67 -4.09 -16.71
CA GLU A 73 -17.03 -2.81 -17.32
C GLU A 73 -17.79 -1.89 -16.36
N THR A 74 -18.29 -2.42 -15.24
CA THR A 74 -19.02 -1.64 -14.23
C THR A 74 -18.09 -1.01 -13.20
N SER A 75 -16.78 -1.30 -13.23
CA SER A 75 -15.83 -0.70 -12.30
C SER A 75 -15.68 0.81 -12.50
N ASP A 76 -16.37 1.60 -11.68
CA ASP A 76 -16.19 3.05 -11.68
C ASP A 76 -14.81 3.46 -11.20
N ILE A 77 -14.19 2.66 -10.32
CA ILE A 77 -12.79 2.82 -9.91
C ILE A 77 -11.85 2.64 -11.12
N ASP A 78 -12.08 1.64 -11.98
CA ASP A 78 -11.23 1.44 -13.15
C ASP A 78 -11.42 2.53 -14.21
N LYS A 79 -12.67 2.97 -14.43
CA LYS A 79 -12.96 4.13 -15.30
C LYS A 79 -12.28 5.39 -14.79
N TRP A 80 -12.37 5.64 -13.48
CA TRP A 80 -11.73 6.77 -12.82
C TRP A 80 -10.21 6.71 -12.96
N PHE A 81 -9.62 5.54 -12.68
CA PHE A 81 -8.18 5.33 -12.81
C PHE A 81 -7.72 5.56 -14.25
N SER A 82 -8.43 4.99 -15.22
CA SER A 82 -8.09 5.11 -16.64
C SER A 82 -8.20 6.56 -17.14
N LYS A 83 -9.13 7.34 -16.58
CA LYS A 83 -9.30 8.76 -16.93
C LYS A 83 -8.23 9.65 -16.29
N TYR A 84 -8.03 9.56 -14.97
CA TYR A 84 -7.21 10.52 -14.23
C TYR A 84 -5.76 10.07 -14.01
N LEU A 85 -5.47 8.76 -14.12
CA LEU A 85 -4.16 8.17 -13.83
C LEU A 85 -3.61 7.36 -15.02
N SER A 86 -3.96 7.75 -16.24
CA SER A 86 -3.58 7.08 -17.50
C SER A 86 -2.07 6.95 -17.72
N GLN A 87 -1.25 7.76 -17.05
CA GLN A 87 0.20 7.71 -17.13
C GLN A 87 0.83 6.43 -16.55
N PHE A 88 0.09 5.68 -15.74
CA PHE A 88 0.57 4.39 -15.23
C PHE A 88 0.53 3.33 -16.33
N ILE A 89 1.69 2.75 -16.63
CA ILE A 89 1.79 1.63 -17.57
C ILE A 89 1.33 0.35 -16.87
N VAL A 90 0.05 0.02 -17.03
CA VAL A 90 -0.57 -1.20 -16.50
C VAL A 90 -0.34 -2.35 -17.48
N LEU A 91 0.37 -3.39 -17.04
CA LEU A 91 0.61 -4.60 -17.84
C LEU A 91 -0.55 -5.58 -17.80
N LYS A 92 -1.19 -5.68 -16.63
CA LYS A 92 -2.26 -6.65 -16.37
C LYS A 92 -3.18 -6.12 -15.28
N LYS A 93 -4.46 -6.43 -15.39
CA LYS A 93 -5.45 -6.25 -14.33
C LYS A 93 -5.94 -7.63 -13.86
N LYS A 94 -6.22 -7.79 -12.57
CA LYS A 94 -7.00 -8.91 -12.01
C LYS A 94 -8.12 -8.33 -11.18
N ILE A 95 -9.29 -8.98 -11.15
CA ILE A 95 -10.36 -8.65 -10.20
C ILE A 95 -10.49 -9.80 -9.21
N ASP A 96 -10.65 -9.47 -7.94
CA ASP A 96 -10.97 -10.48 -6.93
C ASP A 96 -12.48 -10.66 -6.74
N THR A 97 -12.87 -11.66 -5.95
CA THR A 97 -14.28 -11.98 -5.70
C THR A 97 -15.07 -10.85 -5.02
N SER A 98 -14.40 -9.82 -4.49
CA SER A 98 -15.03 -8.63 -3.91
C SER A 98 -15.13 -7.46 -4.89
N GLY A 99 -14.81 -7.69 -6.17
CA GLY A 99 -14.90 -6.68 -7.21
C GLY A 99 -13.77 -5.64 -7.19
N ARG A 100 -12.65 -5.94 -6.53
CA ARG A 100 -11.52 -5.01 -6.42
C ARG A 100 -10.55 -5.22 -7.56
N VAL A 101 -10.11 -4.11 -8.17
CA VAL A 101 -9.18 -4.15 -9.30
C VAL A 101 -7.75 -4.06 -8.81
N LEU A 102 -6.96 -5.09 -9.13
CA LEU A 102 -5.52 -5.19 -8.89
C LEU A 102 -4.76 -4.90 -10.18
N TYR A 103 -3.93 -3.86 -10.16
CA TYR A 103 -3.14 -3.37 -11.28
C TYR A 103 -1.68 -3.83 -11.14
N TYR A 104 -1.19 -4.58 -12.13
CA TYR A 104 0.22 -4.98 -12.23
C TYR A 104 0.96 -3.96 -13.09
N LEU A 105 2.05 -3.41 -12.55
CA LEU A 105 2.85 -2.36 -13.19
C LEU A 105 4.09 -2.94 -13.88
N SER A 106 4.62 -2.19 -14.84
CA SER A 106 5.79 -2.58 -15.64
C SER A 106 7.09 -2.72 -14.85
N ASP A 107 7.19 -2.12 -13.66
CA ASP A 107 8.35 -2.23 -12.76
C ASP A 107 8.29 -3.42 -11.79
N GLY A 108 7.31 -4.32 -11.98
CA GLY A 108 7.09 -5.51 -11.18
C GLY A 108 6.41 -5.26 -9.83
N THR A 109 5.93 -4.04 -9.59
CA THR A 109 5.05 -3.72 -8.46
C THR A 109 3.58 -3.87 -8.86
N ALA A 110 2.70 -3.77 -7.89
CA ALA A 110 1.27 -3.73 -8.15
C ALA A 110 0.57 -2.86 -7.11
N PHE A 111 -0.62 -2.38 -7.42
CA PHE A 111 -1.49 -1.80 -6.41
C PHE A 111 -2.94 -2.19 -6.68
N GLN A 112 -3.73 -2.18 -5.61
CA GLN A 112 -5.15 -2.49 -5.65
C GLN A 112 -5.92 -1.38 -4.96
N ALA A 113 -7.01 -0.93 -5.56
CA ALA A 113 -7.98 -0.07 -4.91
C ALA A 113 -9.03 -0.94 -4.20
N GLY A 114 -9.33 -0.61 -2.96
CA GLY A 114 -10.30 -1.28 -2.10
C GLY A 114 -9.70 -2.18 -1.02
N SER A 115 -10.32 -2.15 0.16
CA SER A 115 -10.07 -3.06 1.28
C SER A 115 -10.93 -4.33 1.18
N VAL A 116 -10.57 -5.38 1.94
CA VAL A 116 -11.33 -6.65 1.94
C VAL A 116 -12.74 -6.35 2.42
N GLY A 117 -13.75 -6.64 1.59
CA GLY A 117 -15.16 -6.33 1.87
C GLY A 117 -15.55 -4.85 1.70
N ASN A 118 -14.64 -3.97 1.28
CA ASN A 118 -14.94 -2.56 0.97
C ASN A 118 -14.15 -2.10 -0.27
N PRO A 119 -14.68 -2.36 -1.47
CA PRO A 119 -14.06 -1.95 -2.72
C PRO A 119 -14.23 -0.44 -2.96
N SER A 120 -13.47 0.39 -2.25
CA SER A 120 -13.48 1.85 -2.46
C SER A 120 -12.18 2.37 -3.05
N LEU A 121 -12.26 3.50 -3.76
CA LEU A 121 -11.08 4.27 -4.19
C LEU A 121 -10.30 4.84 -2.99
N ARG A 122 -10.97 4.96 -1.83
CA ARG A 122 -10.40 5.55 -0.63
C ARG A 122 -9.20 4.79 -0.11
N ASP A 123 -9.28 3.46 -0.09
CA ASP A 123 -8.26 2.58 0.50
C ASP A 123 -7.42 1.95 -0.62
N LEU A 124 -6.09 2.06 -0.55
CA LEU A 124 -5.17 1.49 -1.55
C LEU A 124 -4.16 0.55 -0.91
N TYR A 125 -3.96 -0.59 -1.55
CA TYR A 125 -2.97 -1.60 -1.18
C TYR A 125 -1.85 -1.58 -2.21
N PHE A 126 -0.66 -1.20 -1.78
CA PHE A 126 0.53 -1.24 -2.62
C PHE A 126 1.38 -2.48 -2.31
N TYR A 127 1.75 -3.21 -3.36
CA TYR A 127 2.62 -4.37 -3.32
C TYR A 127 3.96 -3.98 -3.96
N PRO A 128 5.06 -3.89 -3.20
CA PRO A 128 6.38 -3.57 -3.73
C PRO A 128 6.99 -4.74 -4.52
N GLY A 129 6.21 -5.76 -4.87
CA GLY A 129 6.62 -6.94 -5.64
C GLY A 129 5.38 -7.66 -6.15
N ASN A 130 5.51 -8.94 -6.54
CA ASN A 130 4.39 -9.67 -7.13
C ASN A 130 3.36 -10.06 -6.04
N PRO A 131 2.09 -9.59 -6.13
CA PRO A 131 1.03 -9.93 -5.18
C PRO A 131 0.85 -11.45 -4.97
N ASP A 132 1.07 -12.26 -6.00
CA ASP A 132 0.93 -13.72 -5.92
C ASP A 132 1.93 -14.34 -4.91
N LYS A 133 3.05 -13.66 -4.62
CA LYS A 133 4.03 -14.06 -3.59
C LYS A 133 3.73 -13.51 -2.19
N CYS A 134 2.80 -12.58 -2.07
CA CYS A 134 2.38 -11.98 -0.81
C CYS A 134 1.22 -12.77 -0.20
N GLN A 135 1.53 -13.99 0.27
CA GLN A 135 0.58 -14.92 0.87
C GLN A 135 0.87 -15.13 2.36
N GLY A 136 -0.16 -15.37 3.18
CA GLY A 136 -0.03 -15.64 4.61
C GLY A 136 -1.36 -16.02 5.25
N GLU A 137 -1.32 -16.33 6.56
CA GLU A 137 -2.47 -16.86 7.31
C GLU A 137 -3.69 -15.93 7.28
N ASN A 138 -3.46 -14.62 7.44
CA ASN A 138 -4.49 -13.60 7.31
C ASN A 138 -3.87 -12.29 6.79
N PHE A 139 -4.74 -11.41 6.29
CA PHE A 139 -4.33 -10.16 5.63
C PHE A 139 -3.59 -9.19 6.57
N ASP A 140 -3.93 -9.18 7.86
CA ASP A 140 -3.28 -8.31 8.85
C ASP A 140 -1.81 -8.65 9.07
N LYS A 141 -1.43 -9.92 8.95
CA LYS A 141 -0.02 -10.33 8.99
C LYS A 141 0.75 -9.97 7.71
N LEU A 142 0.06 -9.60 6.63
CA LEU A 142 0.68 -9.17 5.37
C LEU A 142 0.94 -7.66 5.34
N ARG A 143 0.11 -6.87 6.01
CA ARG A 143 0.28 -5.41 6.13
C ARG A 143 1.61 -5.07 6.79
N GLY A 144 2.36 -4.16 6.16
CA GLY A 144 3.71 -3.79 6.58
C GLY A 144 4.77 -4.87 6.32
N VAL A 145 4.41 -6.01 5.72
CA VAL A 145 5.35 -7.08 5.36
C VAL A 145 5.57 -7.09 3.86
N CYS A 146 4.51 -7.28 3.08
CA CYS A 146 4.55 -7.33 1.62
C CYS A 146 3.39 -6.59 0.94
N VAL A 147 2.49 -5.99 1.73
CA VAL A 147 1.47 -5.05 1.28
C VAL A 147 1.47 -3.84 2.20
N PHE A 148 1.31 -2.65 1.63
CA PHE A 148 1.45 -1.37 2.31
C PHE A 148 0.23 -0.49 2.02
N ASN A 149 -0.37 0.03 3.08
CA ASN A 149 -1.62 0.77 3.05
C ASN A 149 -1.39 2.25 2.71
N PHE A 150 -2.17 2.74 1.75
CA PHE A 150 -2.34 4.14 1.41
C PHE A 150 -3.83 4.47 1.44
N GLU A 151 -4.15 5.75 1.57
CA GLU A 151 -5.49 6.29 1.59
C GLU A 151 -5.55 7.54 0.71
N TYR A 152 -6.62 7.70 -0.06
CA TYR A 152 -6.93 8.88 -0.87
C TYR A 152 -8.32 9.39 -0.52
N TYR A 153 -8.40 10.46 0.26
CA TYR A 153 -9.69 11.01 0.69
C TYR A 153 -9.66 12.54 0.78
N PRO A 154 -9.64 13.24 -0.36
CA PRO A 154 -9.40 14.68 -0.40
C PRO A 154 -10.61 15.52 0.04
N VAL A 155 -11.79 14.92 0.16
CA VAL A 155 -13.07 15.62 0.28
C VAL A 155 -13.49 15.98 1.71
N SER A 156 -13.11 15.17 2.71
CA SER A 156 -13.65 15.32 4.07
C SER A 156 -12.76 16.16 4.97
N LYS A 157 -13.32 17.21 5.57
CA LYS A 157 -12.69 18.04 6.60
C LYS A 157 -12.79 17.46 8.01
N ASN A 158 -13.37 16.26 8.17
CA ASN A 158 -13.52 15.62 9.46
C ASN A 158 -12.14 15.41 10.12
N LEU A 159 -12.04 15.62 11.43
CA LEU A 159 -10.80 15.45 12.20
C LEU A 159 -10.17 14.07 12.04
N LEU A 160 -10.98 13.03 11.79
CA LEU A 160 -10.50 11.67 11.52
C LEU A 160 -9.70 11.58 10.20
N TRP A 161 -9.95 12.48 9.24
CA TRP A 161 -9.33 12.53 7.92
C TRP A 161 -8.38 13.73 7.74
N LYS A 162 -7.99 14.37 8.84
CA LYS A 162 -7.16 15.61 8.82
C LYS A 162 -5.84 15.47 8.07
N TYR A 163 -5.31 14.25 7.93
CA TYR A 163 -4.07 14.00 7.21
C TYR A 163 -4.24 13.77 5.71
N HIS A 164 -5.47 13.68 5.21
CA HIS A 164 -5.82 13.36 3.81
C HIS A 164 -6.61 14.47 3.13
N TYR A 165 -7.27 15.32 3.90
CA TYR A 165 -8.05 16.44 3.35
C TYR A 165 -7.22 17.30 2.41
N ASN A 166 -7.73 17.51 1.19
CA ASN A 166 -7.10 18.29 0.13
C ASN A 166 -5.67 17.81 -0.25
N LYS A 167 -5.34 16.54 -0.01
CA LYS A 167 -4.06 15.94 -0.42
C LYS A 167 -4.28 14.89 -1.52
N GLY A 168 -3.18 14.46 -2.14
CA GLY A 168 -3.21 13.24 -2.95
C GLY A 168 -3.18 11.99 -2.07
N ILE A 169 -2.58 10.90 -2.55
CA ILE A 169 -2.46 9.69 -1.73
C ILE A 169 -1.52 9.96 -0.55
N GLU A 170 -1.89 9.45 0.62
CA GLU A 170 -1.07 9.46 1.82
C GLU A 170 -1.04 8.06 2.43
N PRO A 171 0.01 7.66 3.16
CA PRO A 171 -0.04 6.46 3.98
C PRO A 171 -1.27 6.48 4.89
N ALA A 172 -1.80 5.30 5.19
CA ALA A 172 -3.00 5.20 6.02
C ALA A 172 -2.80 5.88 7.38
N LYS A 173 -3.63 6.88 7.66
CA LYS A 173 -3.56 7.77 8.84
C LYS A 173 -4.95 8.15 9.34
N TYR A 174 -6.00 7.47 8.90
CA TYR A 174 -7.35 7.66 9.41
C TYR A 174 -7.36 7.53 10.94
N ASN A 175 -7.95 8.51 11.62
CA ASN A 175 -8.02 8.63 13.07
C ASN A 175 -6.67 8.66 13.81
N TRP A 176 -5.55 8.93 13.12
CA TRP A 176 -4.26 8.99 13.79
C TRP A 176 -4.15 10.23 14.69
N GLY A 177 -3.67 10.05 15.93
CA GLY A 177 -3.49 11.14 16.89
C GLY A 177 -2.39 12.11 16.48
N GLY A 178 -1.36 11.61 15.79
CA GLY A 178 -0.16 12.35 15.42
C GLY A 178 1.08 11.95 16.22
N SER A 179 0.96 10.97 17.12
CA SER A 179 2.08 10.48 17.93
C SER A 179 2.80 9.32 17.22
N LEU A 180 4.13 9.24 17.40
CA LEU A 180 4.92 8.10 16.93
C LEU A 180 4.50 6.81 17.63
N ASP A 181 4.15 6.90 18.92
CA ASP A 181 3.71 5.74 19.70
C ASP A 181 2.46 5.10 19.08
N ASP A 182 1.48 5.89 18.64
CA ASP A 182 0.26 5.39 17.98
C ASP A 182 0.61 4.59 16.72
N LEU A 183 1.62 5.01 15.95
CA LEU A 183 2.05 4.29 14.73
C LEU A 183 2.55 2.88 15.04
N PHE A 184 3.09 2.66 16.25
CA PHE A 184 3.49 1.34 16.71
C PHE A 184 2.35 0.60 17.42
N ASN A 185 1.69 1.26 18.37
CA ASN A 185 0.97 0.63 19.47
C ASN A 185 -0.53 0.91 19.50
N ASP A 186 -1.09 1.64 18.51
CA ASP A 186 -2.54 1.78 18.39
C ASP A 186 -3.19 0.39 18.30
N ALA A 187 -4.16 0.12 19.18
CA ALA A 187 -4.73 -1.21 19.35
C ALA A 187 -5.39 -1.75 18.07
N GLU A 188 -5.95 -0.87 17.24
CA GLU A 188 -6.66 -1.21 16.02
C GLU A 188 -5.74 -1.20 14.79
N ARG A 189 -4.83 -0.23 14.69
CA ARG A 189 -4.14 0.14 13.45
C ARG A 189 -2.61 0.12 13.55
N GLY A 190 -2.06 -0.03 14.75
CA GLY A 190 -0.62 0.02 15.02
C GLY A 190 0.19 -0.98 14.19
N CYS A 191 1.48 -0.70 14.03
CA CYS A 191 2.38 -1.55 13.26
C CYS A 191 2.92 -2.76 14.03
N ALA A 192 2.81 -2.82 15.36
CA ALA A 192 3.32 -3.97 16.12
C ALA A 192 2.68 -5.30 15.66
N ASN A 193 3.38 -6.41 15.91
CA ASN A 193 3.03 -7.73 15.34
C ASN A 193 1.65 -8.25 15.77
N ASN A 194 1.11 -7.77 16.88
CA ASN A 194 -0.19 -8.12 17.45
C ASN A 194 -1.34 -7.19 17.00
N HIS A 195 -1.07 -6.18 16.16
CA HIS A 195 -2.07 -5.25 15.61
C HIS A 195 -2.30 -5.47 14.11
N SER A 196 -3.23 -4.73 13.50
CA SER A 196 -3.61 -4.92 12.08
C SER A 196 -2.52 -4.50 11.08
N GLY A 197 -1.57 -3.64 11.48
CA GLY A 197 -0.48 -3.18 10.63
C GLY A 197 -0.85 -2.04 9.66
N VAL A 198 -2.03 -1.44 9.77
CA VAL A 198 -2.49 -0.35 8.89
C VAL A 198 -1.51 0.83 8.88
N TYR A 199 -0.99 1.22 10.04
CA TYR A 199 -0.07 2.36 10.19
C TYR A 199 1.39 2.04 9.82
N CYS A 200 1.71 0.82 9.40
CA CYS A 200 3.09 0.47 9.05
C CYS A 200 3.69 1.33 7.93
N THR A 201 2.90 1.67 6.91
CA THR A 201 3.37 2.58 5.84
C THR A 201 3.61 3.99 6.37
N ALA A 202 2.76 4.47 7.28
CA ALA A 202 2.91 5.78 7.91
C ALA A 202 4.15 5.83 8.81
N LEU A 203 4.45 4.75 9.54
CA LEU A 203 5.70 4.60 10.30
C LEU A 203 6.94 4.72 9.39
N ILE A 204 6.92 4.03 8.24
CA ILE A 204 8.02 4.11 7.26
C ILE A 204 8.14 5.54 6.69
N GLN A 205 7.01 6.19 6.36
CA GLN A 205 7.01 7.58 5.89
C GLN A 205 7.56 8.54 6.96
N TYR A 206 7.14 8.39 8.22
CA TYR A 206 7.60 9.19 9.37
C TYR A 206 9.11 9.11 9.52
N ASN A 207 9.70 7.93 9.27
CA ASN A 207 11.14 7.71 9.27
C ASN A 207 11.80 8.01 7.91
N GLY A 208 11.25 8.94 7.11
CA GLY A 208 11.86 9.39 5.86
C GLY A 208 11.86 8.35 4.73
N TRP A 209 10.83 7.50 4.68
CA TRP A 209 10.74 6.33 3.78
C TRP A 209 11.82 5.27 4.03
N LYS A 210 12.34 5.21 5.26
CA LYS A 210 13.29 4.19 5.71
C LYS A 210 12.64 3.25 6.71
N ILE A 211 12.84 1.95 6.54
CA ILE A 211 12.39 0.95 7.51
C ILE A 211 13.28 1.11 8.75
N PRO A 212 12.72 1.50 9.91
CA PRO A 212 13.53 1.75 11.10
C PRO A 212 14.09 0.43 11.67
N LYS A 213 15.14 0.51 12.49
CA LYS A 213 15.82 -0.68 13.03
C LYS A 213 14.92 -1.52 13.94
N ASP A 214 14.02 -0.86 14.65
CA ASP A 214 13.01 -1.41 15.55
C ASP A 214 11.69 -1.72 14.82
N TYR A 215 11.69 -1.75 13.49
CA TYR A 215 10.50 -2.10 12.73
C TYR A 215 10.00 -3.50 13.12
N PRO A 216 8.74 -3.62 13.57
CA PRO A 216 8.27 -4.83 14.24
C PRO A 216 8.11 -6.03 13.31
N ARG A 217 8.03 -5.79 11.99
CA ARG A 217 7.64 -6.78 10.99
C ARG A 217 8.79 -7.11 10.03
N LYS A 218 8.90 -8.36 9.60
CA LYS A 218 9.95 -8.78 8.66
C LYS A 218 9.51 -8.54 7.21
N VAL A 219 9.98 -7.47 6.60
CA VAL A 219 9.62 -7.05 5.23
C VAL A 219 10.07 -8.06 4.16
N ARG A 220 9.24 -8.24 3.12
CA ARG A 220 9.53 -9.00 1.90
C ARG A 220 8.69 -8.47 0.72
N TYR A 221 9.03 -8.87 -0.50
CA TYR A 221 8.35 -8.46 -1.73
C TYR A 221 8.43 -9.56 -2.79
#